data_AF-A0A9N7N501-F1
#
_entry.id   AF-A0A9N7N501-F1
#
_cell.length_a   1.000
_cell.length_b   1.000
_cell.length_c   1.000
_cell.angle_alpha   90.00
_cell.angle_beta   90.00
_cell.angle_gamma   90.00
#
_symmetry.space_group_name_H-M   'P 1'
#
loop_
_entity.id
_entity.type
_entity.pdbx_description
1 polymer ?
#
loop_
_entity_poly.entity_id
_entity_poly.type
_entity_poly.pdbx_seq_one_letter_code
_entity_poly.pdbx_strand_id
1 'polypeptide(L)'
;MVKRLFGNEFVATAVLESLQYHNFEVPWLHSRKEPVAFEVGQPLGLYSSWPLFTLSHHLVVWVAAELCYPGRVFRKYALLGDDIVIADEGVHSEYRRLISGLGVDVSVGKTLESKLGA
;
A
#
# COMPACT_ATOMS: atom_id res chain seq x y z
N MET A 1 0.33 0.43 5.56
CA MET A 1 1.33 -0.23 4.68
C MET A 1 2.66 0.50 4.64
N VAL A 2 2.78 1.67 3.99
CA VAL A 2 4.07 2.40 3.79
C VAL A 2 4.84 2.63 5.10
N LYS A 3 4.20 3.18 6.15
CA LYS A 3 4.80 3.38 7.49
C LYS A 3 5.33 2.10 8.13
N ARG A 4 4.64 0.97 7.92
CA ARG A 4 5.07 -0.32 8.46
C ARG A 4 6.21 -0.95 7.66
N LEU A 5 6.32 -0.66 6.36
CA LEU A 5 7.36 -1.22 5.50
C LEU A 5 8.70 -0.49 5.63
N PHE A 6 8.68 0.84 5.72
CA PHE A 6 9.92 1.63 5.66
C PHE A 6 10.25 2.39 6.95
N GLY A 7 9.43 2.20 7.99
CA GLY A 7 9.61 2.87 9.27
C GLY A 7 9.28 4.36 9.24
N ASN A 8 9.45 4.99 10.41
CA ASN A 8 9.09 6.39 10.61
C ASN A 8 9.98 7.34 9.81
N GLU A 9 11.27 7.05 9.63
CA GLU A 9 12.23 7.94 8.94
C GLU A 9 12.01 8.02 7.42
N PHE A 10 11.57 6.93 6.77
CA PHE A 10 11.29 6.97 5.33
C PHE A 10 9.94 7.57 5.01
N VAL A 11 8.90 7.24 5.80
CA VAL A 11 7.62 7.94 5.69
C VAL A 11 7.81 9.40 6.02
N ALA A 12 8.70 9.67 6.96
CA ALA A 12 9.20 11.00 7.18
C ALA A 12 9.70 11.60 5.86
N THR A 13 10.77 11.15 5.24
CA THR A 13 11.29 11.83 4.04
C THR A 13 10.33 11.83 2.83
N ALA A 14 9.60 10.74 2.57
CA ALA A 14 8.75 10.60 1.39
C ALA A 14 7.35 11.25 1.52
N VAL A 15 6.83 11.37 2.75
CA VAL A 15 5.50 11.95 3.05
C VAL A 15 5.61 13.27 3.84
N LEU A 16 6.71 13.55 4.55
CA LEU A 16 6.92 14.80 5.30
C LEU A 16 7.24 16.01 4.47
N GLU A 17 8.01 15.91 3.37
CA GLU A 17 8.28 17.13 2.60
C GLU A 17 6.99 17.74 2.03
N SER A 18 5.90 16.97 1.99
CA SER A 18 4.61 17.45 1.50
C SER A 18 3.53 17.60 2.59
N LEU A 19 3.35 16.69 3.56
CA LEU A 19 2.08 16.66 4.31
C LEU A 19 2.08 16.31 5.81
N GLN A 20 3.05 15.57 6.36
CA GLN A 20 2.95 15.13 7.76
C GLN A 20 3.14 16.26 8.81
N TYR A 21 3.77 17.38 8.44
CA TYR A 21 3.88 18.57 9.32
C TYR A 21 3.14 19.82 8.81
N HIS A 22 2.45 19.73 7.68
CA HIS A 22 1.59 20.83 7.25
C HIS A 22 0.27 20.74 7.99
N ASN A 23 0.10 21.62 8.95
CA ASN A 23 -1.21 21.94 9.51
C ASN A 23 -2.10 22.46 8.38
N PHE A 24 -3.23 21.80 8.11
CA PHE A 24 -4.19 22.26 7.11
C PHE A 24 -5.54 22.56 7.76
N GLU A 25 -6.18 23.61 7.26
CA GLU A 25 -7.55 23.93 7.59
C GLU A 25 -8.50 23.02 6.79
N VAL A 26 -9.60 22.62 7.43
CA VAL A 26 -10.68 21.85 6.81
C VAL A 26 -11.94 22.70 6.88
N PRO A 27 -12.17 23.61 5.91
CA PRO A 27 -13.24 24.62 5.96
C PRO A 27 -14.65 24.04 6.08
N TRP A 28 -14.85 22.80 5.63
CA TRP A 28 -16.12 22.07 5.69
C TRP A 28 -16.36 21.37 7.03
N LEU A 29 -15.39 21.36 7.95
CA LEU A 29 -15.53 20.76 9.27
C LEU A 29 -15.98 21.81 10.29
N HIS A 30 -17.28 22.10 10.32
CA HIS A 30 -17.86 23.18 11.14
C HIS A 30 -17.64 23.04 12.66
N SER A 31 -17.24 21.87 13.15
CA SER A 31 -17.07 21.55 14.57
C SER A 31 -15.65 21.73 15.14
N ARG A 32 -14.63 21.90 14.29
CA ARG A 32 -13.24 22.14 14.74
C ARG A 32 -12.61 23.27 13.91
N LYS A 33 -12.20 24.35 14.60
CA LYS A 33 -11.43 25.47 14.03
C LYS A 33 -9.92 25.28 14.13
N GLU A 34 -9.47 24.20 14.75
CA GLU A 34 -8.05 23.93 14.92
C GLU A 34 -7.47 23.27 13.67
N PRO A 35 -6.23 23.61 13.29
CA PRO A 35 -5.54 22.90 12.23
C PRO A 35 -5.41 21.41 12.55
N VAL A 36 -5.55 20.59 11.52
CA VAL A 36 -5.36 19.14 11.63
C VAL A 36 -4.15 18.70 10.82
N ALA A 37 -3.54 17.60 11.24
CA ALA A 37 -2.40 16.99 10.57
C ALA A 37 -2.64 15.48 10.38
N PHE A 38 -2.09 14.93 9.30
CA PHE A 38 -2.12 13.49 9.05
C PHE A 38 -1.03 12.78 9.85
N GLU A 39 -1.38 12.10 10.93
CA GLU A 39 -0.41 11.32 11.72
C GLU A 39 -0.14 9.93 11.11
N VAL A 40 -1.16 9.36 10.47
CA VAL A 40 -1.16 8.01 9.88
C VAL A 40 -2.01 7.97 8.63
N GLY A 41 -1.81 6.91 7.84
CA GLY A 41 -2.50 6.72 6.57
C GLY A 41 -1.76 7.41 5.42
N GLN A 42 -2.32 7.25 4.23
CA GLN A 42 -1.82 7.90 3.04
C GLN A 42 -2.79 9.01 2.64
N PRO A 43 -2.33 10.26 2.56
CA PRO A 43 -3.17 11.36 2.11
C PRO A 43 -3.49 11.17 0.63
N LEU A 44 -4.78 11.04 0.32
CA LEU A 44 -5.28 10.96 -1.05
C LEU A 44 -5.32 12.39 -1.63
N GLY A 45 -4.75 12.57 -2.84
CA GLY A 45 -4.77 13.86 -3.54
C GLY A 45 -3.43 14.59 -3.59
N LEU A 46 -2.39 14.09 -2.92
CA LEU A 46 -1.02 14.56 -3.16
C LEU A 46 -0.47 13.93 -4.44
N TYR A 47 0.20 14.73 -5.28
CA TYR A 47 0.74 14.29 -6.56
C TYR A 47 1.64 13.05 -6.46
N SER A 48 2.44 12.92 -5.39
CA SER A 48 3.32 11.78 -5.14
C SER A 48 2.70 10.65 -4.33
N SER A 49 1.47 10.80 -3.81
CA SER A 49 0.83 9.76 -2.99
C SER A 49 0.63 8.46 -3.75
N TRP A 50 0.06 8.56 -4.96
CA TRP A 50 -0.22 7.41 -5.81
C TRP A 50 1.05 6.64 -6.22
N PRO A 51 2.11 7.27 -6.78
CA PRO A 51 3.32 6.52 -7.16
C PRO A 51 4.04 5.90 -5.96
N LEU A 52 4.08 6.58 -4.80
CA LEU A 52 4.69 6.04 -3.59
C LEU A 52 3.95 4.79 -3.10
N PHE A 53 2.62 4.83 -3.14
CA PHE A 53 1.78 3.70 -2.79
C PHE A 53 1.97 2.51 -3.72
N THR A 54 1.85 2.76 -5.03
CA THR A 54 2.04 1.76 -6.08
C THR A 54 3.41 1.09 -5.92
N LEU A 55 4.48 1.86 -5.70
CA LEU A 55 5.83 1.32 -5.46
C LEU A 55 5.89 0.47 -4.19
N SER A 56 5.30 0.95 -3.09
CA SER A 56 5.25 0.20 -1.83
C SER A 56 4.50 -1.13 -2.00
N HIS A 57 3.44 -1.13 -2.81
CA HIS A 57 2.63 -2.29 -3.11
C HIS A 57 3.41 -3.30 -3.97
N HIS A 58 4.14 -2.84 -4.98
CA HIS A 58 5.07 -3.68 -5.76
C HIS A 58 6.11 -4.37 -4.87
N LEU A 59 6.67 -3.66 -3.89
CA LEU A 59 7.66 -4.23 -2.97
C LEU A 59 7.10 -5.39 -2.15
N VAL A 60 5.83 -5.31 -1.71
CA VAL A 60 5.18 -6.44 -1.00
C VAL A 60 5.09 -7.67 -1.91
N VAL A 61 4.74 -7.49 -3.18
CA VAL A 61 4.69 -8.59 -4.16
C VAL A 61 6.07 -9.20 -4.39
N TRP A 62 7.12 -8.37 -4.48
CA TRP A 62 8.48 -8.87 -4.65
C TRP A 62 8.99 -9.64 -3.44
N VAL A 63 8.66 -9.18 -2.22
CA VAL A 63 8.96 -9.92 -1.00
C VAL A 63 8.19 -11.25 -0.97
N ALA A 64 6.91 -11.26 -1.33
CA ALA A 64 6.13 -12.49 -1.42
C ALA A 64 6.73 -13.48 -2.43
N ALA A 65 7.16 -12.98 -3.59
CA ALA A 65 7.81 -13.76 -4.62
C ALA A 65 9.17 -14.32 -4.19
N GLU A 66 9.99 -13.52 -3.51
CA GLU A 66 11.30 -13.95 -3.00
C GLU A 66 11.14 -15.02 -1.92
N LEU A 67 10.12 -14.91 -1.06
CA LEU A 67 9.82 -15.92 -0.04
C LEU A 67 9.33 -17.24 -0.65
N CYS A 68 8.58 -17.17 -1.75
CA CYS A 68 8.06 -18.37 -2.44
C CYS A 68 9.12 -19.01 -3.37
N TYR A 69 9.88 -18.17 -4.08
CA TYR A 69 10.84 -18.56 -5.11
C TYR A 69 12.13 -17.74 -5.02
N PRO A 70 13.01 -18.03 -4.05
CA PRO A 70 14.22 -17.25 -3.81
C PRO A 70 15.12 -17.09 -5.05
N GLY A 71 15.64 -15.89 -5.25
CA GLY A 71 16.56 -15.55 -6.34
C GLY A 71 15.94 -15.54 -7.74
N ARG A 72 14.60 -15.62 -7.86
CA ARG A 72 13.92 -15.60 -9.16
C ARG A 72 13.16 -14.29 -9.38
N VAL A 73 13.33 -13.72 -10.57
CA VAL A 73 12.54 -12.55 -10.97
C VAL A 73 11.11 -12.97 -11.28
N PHE A 74 10.16 -12.53 -10.44
CA PHE A 74 8.75 -12.79 -10.62
C PHE A 74 8.07 -11.72 -11.49
N ARG A 75 7.36 -12.17 -12.55
CA ARG A 75 6.69 -11.30 -13.52
C ARG A 75 5.21 -11.61 -13.71
N LYS A 76 4.66 -12.64 -13.05
CA LYS A 76 3.28 -13.10 -13.24
C LYS A 76 2.29 -12.28 -12.40
N TYR A 77 2.36 -10.96 -12.48
CA TYR A 77 1.41 -10.08 -11.80
C TYR A 77 1.26 -8.74 -12.53
N ALA A 78 0.12 -8.10 -12.33
CA ALA A 78 -0.15 -6.73 -12.74
C ALA A 78 -0.69 -5.95 -11.53
N LEU A 79 -0.33 -4.67 -11.43
CA LEU A 79 -0.64 -3.84 -10.27
C LEU A 79 -0.90 -2.40 -10.73
N LEU A 80 -1.99 -1.80 -10.23
CA LEU A 80 -2.35 -0.40 -10.47
C LEU A 80 -2.93 0.20 -9.19
N GLY A 81 -2.15 0.99 -8.45
CA GLY A 81 -2.60 1.51 -7.17
C GLY A 81 -2.86 0.37 -6.18
N ASP A 82 -4.10 0.23 -5.71
CA ASP A 82 -4.55 -0.82 -4.79
C ASP A 82 -5.04 -2.08 -5.52
N ASP A 83 -5.32 -1.97 -6.82
CA ASP A 83 -5.71 -3.10 -7.65
C ASP A 83 -4.49 -3.96 -8.00
N ILE A 84 -4.66 -5.28 -7.85
CA ILE A 84 -3.62 -6.25 -8.13
C ILE A 84 -4.20 -7.56 -8.68
N VAL A 85 -3.50 -8.14 -9.64
CA VAL A 85 -3.74 -9.50 -10.14
C VAL A 85 -2.43 -10.27 -10.01
N ILE A 86 -2.46 -11.42 -9.31
CA ILE A 86 -1.32 -12.33 -9.16
C ILE A 86 -1.70 -13.66 -9.81
N ALA A 87 -0.98 -14.04 -10.87
CA ALA A 87 -1.22 -15.28 -11.62
C ALA A 87 -0.32 -16.43 -11.13
N ASP A 88 -0.19 -16.56 -9.82
CA ASP A 88 0.60 -17.59 -9.15
C ASP A 88 0.07 -17.84 -7.73
N GLU A 89 -0.36 -19.08 -7.44
CA GLU A 89 -1.01 -19.45 -6.18
C GLU A 89 -0.05 -19.35 -4.98
N GLY A 90 1.22 -19.71 -5.17
CA GLY A 90 2.23 -19.64 -4.12
C GLY A 90 2.53 -18.21 -3.72
N VAL A 91 2.74 -17.33 -4.71
CA VAL A 91 2.98 -15.90 -4.46
C VAL A 91 1.73 -15.22 -3.89
N HIS A 92 0.53 -15.57 -4.35
CA HIS A 92 -0.72 -15.06 -3.79
C HIS A 92 -0.87 -15.36 -2.30
N SER A 93 -0.54 -16.59 -1.88
CA SER A 93 -0.61 -17.00 -0.48
C SER A 93 0.33 -16.18 0.42
N GLU A 94 1.61 -16.03 0.01
CA GLU A 94 2.57 -15.21 0.74
C GLU A 94 2.20 -13.72 0.75
N TYR A 95 1.70 -13.21 -0.38
CA TYR A 95 1.20 -11.84 -0.48
C TYR A 95 0.07 -11.58 0.52
N ARG A 96 -0.94 -12.47 0.59
CA ARG A 96 -2.04 -12.36 1.56
C ARG A 96 -1.53 -12.37 3.00
N ARG A 97 -0.56 -13.24 3.32
CA ARG A 97 0.06 -13.30 4.65
C ARG A 97 0.75 -11.99 5.02
N LEU A 98 1.53 -11.41 4.10
CA LEU A 98 2.24 -10.16 4.31
C LEU A 98 1.28 -8.96 4.47
N ILE A 99 0.30 -8.82 3.59
CA ILE A 99 -0.71 -7.76 3.62
C ILE A 99 -1.51 -7.80 4.94
N SER A 100 -1.91 -9.00 5.38
CA SER A 100 -2.56 -9.18 6.68
C SER A 100 -1.66 -8.77 7.85
N GLY A 101 -0.38 -9.16 7.84
CA GLY A 101 0.60 -8.74 8.85
C GLY A 101 0.85 -7.22 8.88
N LEU A 102 0.71 -6.55 7.73
CA LEU A 102 0.78 -5.09 7.60
C LEU A 102 -0.51 -4.38 8.07
N GLY A 103 -1.52 -5.13 8.52
CA GLY A 103 -2.80 -4.61 9.00
C GLY A 103 -3.67 -4.02 7.90
N VAL A 104 -3.58 -4.58 6.68
CA VAL A 104 -4.42 -4.19 5.54
C VAL A 104 -5.51 -5.26 5.38
N ASP A 105 -6.77 -4.83 5.49
CA ASP A 105 -7.91 -5.72 5.36
C ASP A 105 -8.23 -6.02 3.89
N VAL A 106 -8.29 -7.30 3.54
CA VAL A 106 -8.70 -7.75 2.20
C VAL A 106 -10.14 -8.22 2.25
N SER A 107 -10.99 -7.63 1.42
CA SER A 107 -12.39 -8.06 1.30
C SER A 107 -12.48 -9.31 0.43
N VAL A 108 -12.72 -10.46 1.06
CA VAL A 108 -12.86 -11.75 0.37
C VAL A 108 -13.97 -11.72 -0.68
N GLY A 109 -15.11 -11.09 -0.38
CA GLY A 109 -16.24 -10.98 -1.32
C GLY A 109 -15.96 -10.11 -2.56
N LYS A 110 -14.87 -9.34 -2.56
CA LYS A 110 -14.39 -8.55 -3.71
C LYS A 110 -13.17 -9.17 -4.38
N THR A 111 -12.63 -10.26 -3.82
CA THR A 111 -11.47 -10.96 -4.36
C THR A 111 -11.94 -12.06 -5.30
N LEU A 112 -11.35 -12.14 -6.48
CA LEU A 112 -11.61 -13.20 -7.44
C LEU A 112 -10.42 -14.17 -7.45
N GLU A 113 -10.68 -15.44 -7.19
CA GLU A 113 -9.70 -16.52 -7.28
C GLU A 113 -10.21 -17.54 -8.31
N SER A 114 -9.42 -17.79 -9.36
CA SER A 114 -9.76 -18.75 -10.41
C SER A 114 -8.53 -19.56 -10.80
N LYS A 115 -8.72 -20.87 -11.01
CA LYS A 115 -7.68 -21.77 -11.52
C LYS A 115 -7.58 -21.78 -13.04
N LEU A 116 -8.58 -21.24 -13.74
CA LEU A 116 -8.71 -21.34 -15.19
C LEU A 116 -8.34 -20.04 -15.93
N GLY A 117 -8.01 -18.97 -15.20
CA GLY A 117 -7.91 -17.63 -15.77
C GLY A 117 -9.27 -17.10 -16.22
N ALA A 118 -9.31 -15.85 -16.67
CA ALA A 118 -10.44 -15.24 -17.38
C ALA A 118 -10.18 -15.29 -18.88
#